data_AF-A0A0D0AX51-F1
#
_entry.id   AF-A0A0D0AX51-F1
#
_cell.length_a   1.000
_cell.length_b   1.000
_cell.length_c   1.000
_cell.angle_alpha   90.00
_cell.angle_beta   90.00
_cell.angle_gamma   90.00
#
_symmetry.space_group_name_H-M   'P 1'
#
loop_
_entity.id
_entity.type
_entity.pdbx_description
1 polymer ?
#
loop_
_entity_poly.entity_id
_entity_poly.type
_entity_poly.pdbx_seq_one_letter_code
_entity_poly.pdbx_strand_id
1 'polypeptide(L)'
;MVHTDNTLSVTPTINFIHGTRVELIVFLALNMWSSHFGLPILLATVLFSKRVQRHPTFINLLIVYIIVGISFSLLAYAGKAVGPEPSFALCLIQASLLYGMPAITSLTAFFLVLQMLLPIRAAFYKQAYREQDHFMRLWVMVVLPYAVCILFIVTTAFVGAANPSKVNRDHRFFYCSVRSDGLIDALILFSAVVSFATLVLEVWTVVLFYKRWTSIQRGSCGVFTLAELDLPLRILSFGIYLVLSVSLGLLSVSSSAESPVPDLMIASAGTLLIFIFGTQPDILRALCFWKKEGDARDTDDVQSCP
;
A
#
# COMPACT_ATOMS: atom_id res chain seq x y z
N MET A 1 -40.19 -44.75 -23.53
CA MET A 1 -39.81 -44.39 -22.15
C MET A 1 -38.57 -45.17 -21.75
N VAL A 2 -37.38 -44.58 -21.89
CA VAL A 2 -36.21 -44.88 -21.06
C VAL A 2 -35.48 -43.54 -20.92
N HIS A 3 -35.65 -42.88 -19.78
CA HIS A 3 -34.89 -41.70 -19.40
C HIS A 3 -33.44 -42.12 -19.16
N THR A 4 -32.50 -41.55 -19.90
CA THR A 4 -31.07 -41.67 -19.65
C THR A 4 -30.62 -40.40 -18.92
N ASP A 5 -30.44 -40.51 -17.60
CA ASP A 5 -29.80 -39.48 -16.80
C ASP A 5 -28.28 -39.51 -17.06
N ASN A 6 -27.80 -38.59 -17.88
CA ASN A 6 -26.38 -38.28 -18.00
C ASN A 6 -25.96 -37.48 -16.76
N THR A 7 -25.47 -38.17 -15.74
CA THR A 7 -24.74 -37.57 -14.62
C THR A 7 -23.41 -37.05 -15.13
N LEU A 8 -23.39 -35.75 -15.46
CA LEU A 8 -22.17 -35.01 -15.73
C LEU A 8 -21.29 -35.05 -14.47
N SER A 9 -20.21 -35.82 -14.53
CA SER A 9 -19.17 -35.86 -13.51
C SER A 9 -18.51 -34.48 -13.43
N VAL A 10 -18.92 -33.68 -12.43
CA VAL A 10 -18.25 -32.45 -12.03
C VAL A 10 -16.86 -32.84 -11.54
N THR A 11 -15.86 -32.63 -12.37
CA THR A 11 -14.45 -32.74 -11.99
C THR A 11 -14.20 -31.68 -10.91
N PRO A 12 -13.61 -32.03 -9.75
CA PRO A 12 -13.29 -31.03 -8.75
C PRO A 12 -12.26 -30.07 -9.35
N THR A 13 -12.61 -28.78 -9.42
CA THR A 13 -11.68 -27.72 -9.79
C THR A 13 -10.59 -27.67 -8.73
N ILE A 14 -9.40 -28.19 -9.10
CA ILE A 14 -8.23 -28.23 -8.23
C ILE A 14 -7.69 -26.79 -8.18
N ASN A 15 -7.92 -26.10 -7.06
CA ASN A 15 -7.27 -24.82 -6.82
C ASN A 15 -5.76 -25.05 -6.69
N PHE A 16 -4.95 -24.33 -7.45
CA PHE A 16 -3.47 -24.33 -7.36
C PHE A 16 -2.95 -23.61 -6.10
N ILE A 17 -3.83 -23.08 -5.25
CA ILE A 17 -3.49 -22.59 -3.92
C ILE A 17 -4.50 -23.20 -2.95
N HIS A 18 -4.03 -24.06 -2.04
CA HIS A 18 -4.84 -24.62 -0.97
C HIS A 18 -5.07 -23.58 0.14
N GLY A 19 -6.07 -22.73 -0.07
CA GLY A 19 -6.56 -21.81 0.96
C GLY A 19 -7.69 -22.43 1.81
N THR A 20 -7.72 -22.09 3.10
CA THR A 20 -8.80 -22.43 4.02
C THR A 20 -9.86 -21.34 4.05
N ARG A 21 -11.10 -21.67 4.47
CA ARG A 21 -12.15 -20.67 4.69
C ARG A 21 -11.72 -19.59 5.70
N VAL A 22 -10.91 -19.96 6.69
CA VAL A 22 -10.39 -19.03 7.69
C VAL A 22 -9.49 -17.99 7.04
N GLU A 23 -8.58 -18.41 6.17
CA GLU A 23 -7.70 -17.48 5.44
C GLU A 23 -8.48 -16.54 4.53
N LEU A 24 -9.55 -17.01 3.88
CA LEU A 24 -10.40 -16.14 3.07
C LEU A 24 -11.10 -15.08 3.93
N ILE A 25 -11.62 -15.46 5.10
CA ILE A 25 -12.24 -14.52 6.04
C ILE A 25 -11.22 -13.48 6.50
N VAL A 26 -10.01 -13.91 6.85
CA VAL A 26 -8.92 -13.01 7.26
C VAL A 26 -8.54 -12.07 6.12
N PHE A 27 -8.36 -12.59 4.91
CA PHE A 27 -8.05 -11.83 3.71
C PHE A 27 -9.09 -10.72 3.44
N LEU A 28 -10.38 -11.08 3.49
CA LEU A 28 -11.47 -10.14 3.27
C LEU A 28 -11.57 -9.13 4.41
N ALA A 29 -11.44 -9.57 5.67
CA ALA A 29 -11.49 -8.69 6.83
C ALA A 29 -10.38 -7.63 6.78
N LEU A 30 -9.16 -8.03 6.45
CA LEU A 30 -8.02 -7.13 6.33
C LEU A 30 -8.23 -6.07 5.23
N ASN A 31 -8.70 -6.49 4.05
CA ASN A 31 -8.98 -5.57 2.94
C ASN A 31 -10.17 -4.65 3.22
N MET A 32 -11.29 -5.19 3.70
CA MET A 32 -12.52 -4.42 3.91
C MET A 32 -12.37 -3.43 5.07
N TRP A 33 -11.86 -3.86 6.22
CA TRP A 33 -11.67 -2.98 7.37
C TRP A 33 -10.77 -1.79 7.01
N SER A 34 -9.63 -2.07 6.37
CA SER A 34 -8.66 -1.03 6.04
C SER A 34 -9.21 -0.06 5.00
N SER A 35 -9.83 -0.54 3.93
CA SER A 35 -10.32 0.32 2.84
C SER A 35 -11.61 1.06 3.13
N HIS A 36 -12.51 0.54 3.99
CA HIS A 36 -13.83 1.14 4.21
C HIS A 36 -13.90 1.99 5.47
N PHE A 37 -13.09 1.65 6.47
CA PHE A 37 -13.15 2.32 7.76
C PHE A 37 -11.82 3.00 8.08
N GLY A 38 -10.75 2.24 8.25
CA GLY A 38 -9.50 2.80 8.78
C GLY A 38 -8.86 3.87 7.90
N LEU A 39 -8.63 3.59 6.61
CA LEU A 39 -8.01 4.54 5.69
C LEU A 39 -8.94 5.72 5.35
N PRO A 40 -10.26 5.56 5.13
CA PRO A 40 -11.16 6.70 4.95
C PRO A 40 -11.22 7.63 6.16
N ILE A 41 -11.25 7.10 7.38
CA ILE A 41 -11.20 7.91 8.62
C ILE A 41 -9.87 8.67 8.70
N LEU A 42 -8.76 8.00 8.41
CA LEU A 42 -7.44 8.62 8.40
C LEU A 42 -7.34 9.72 7.34
N LEU A 43 -7.84 9.45 6.13
CA LEU A 43 -7.90 10.40 5.02
C LEU A 43 -8.75 11.62 5.38
N ALA A 44 -9.95 11.41 5.92
CA ALA A 44 -10.82 12.48 6.38
C ALA A 44 -10.14 13.32 7.47
N THR A 45 -9.44 12.69 8.42
CA THR A 45 -8.69 13.40 9.46
C THR A 45 -7.62 14.30 8.87
N VAL A 46 -6.85 13.81 7.89
CA VAL A 46 -5.80 14.57 7.23
C VAL A 46 -6.36 15.72 6.38
N LEU A 47 -7.49 15.52 5.70
CA LEU A 47 -8.09 16.53 4.83
C LEU A 47 -8.82 17.63 5.60
N PHE A 48 -9.51 17.29 6.69
CA PHE A 48 -10.38 18.23 7.42
C PHE A 48 -9.71 18.84 8.66
N SER A 49 -8.64 18.24 9.19
CA SER A 49 -7.95 18.80 10.36
C SER A 49 -7.02 19.94 9.96
N LYS A 50 -7.32 21.16 10.41
CA LYS A 50 -6.42 22.31 10.28
C LYS A 50 -5.07 22.11 10.97
N ARG A 51 -4.98 21.17 11.91
CA ARG A 51 -3.78 20.87 12.70
C ARG A 51 -2.84 19.90 12.00
N VAL A 52 -3.34 19.10 11.07
CA VAL A 52 -2.58 18.04 10.40
C VAL A 52 -2.28 18.47 8.98
N GLN A 53 -1.05 18.93 8.72
CA GLN A 53 -0.59 19.26 7.37
C GLN A 53 0.23 18.10 6.82
N ARG A 54 -0.21 17.51 5.71
CA ARG A 54 0.49 16.41 5.05
C ARG A 54 0.67 16.69 3.57
N HIS A 55 1.79 16.23 3.04
CA HIS A 55 2.10 16.39 1.63
C HIS A 55 1.12 15.57 0.76
N PRO A 56 0.73 16.03 -0.44
CA PRO A 56 -0.23 15.31 -1.29
C PRO A 56 0.19 13.89 -1.68
N THR A 57 1.49 13.55 -1.69
CA THR A 57 1.96 12.17 -1.90
C THR A 57 1.52 11.22 -0.79
N PHE A 58 1.39 11.69 0.46
CA PHE A 58 0.87 10.88 1.55
C PHE A 58 -0.64 10.65 1.40
N ILE A 59 -1.39 11.70 1.05
CA ILE A 59 -2.81 11.60 0.72
C ILE A 59 -3.01 10.61 -0.44
N ASN A 60 -2.15 10.69 -1.45
CA ASN A 60 -2.16 9.77 -2.59
C ASN A 60 -1.98 8.32 -2.14
N LEU A 61 -1.04 8.04 -1.24
CA LEU A 61 -0.85 6.71 -0.66
C LEU A 61 -2.13 6.17 -0.02
N LEU A 62 -2.82 6.99 0.80
CA LEU A 62 -4.08 6.57 1.44
C LEU A 62 -5.15 6.22 0.41
N ILE A 63 -5.31 7.05 -0.63
CA ILE A 63 -6.28 6.82 -1.71
C ILE A 63 -5.97 5.53 -2.46
N VAL A 64 -4.69 5.30 -2.81
CA VAL A 64 -4.26 4.07 -3.50
C VAL A 64 -4.61 2.84 -2.69
N TYR A 65 -4.36 2.81 -1.39
CA TYR A 65 -4.67 1.63 -0.57
C TYR A 65 -6.17 1.44 -0.32
N ILE A 66 -6.99 2.50 -0.37
CA ILE A 66 -8.45 2.38 -0.43
C ILE A 66 -8.86 1.66 -1.72
N ILE A 67 -8.33 2.09 -2.87
CA ILE A 67 -8.61 1.48 -4.18
C ILE A 67 -8.18 0.01 -4.21
N VAL A 68 -7.01 -0.31 -3.65
CA VAL A 68 -6.49 -1.69 -3.53
C VAL A 68 -7.49 -2.57 -2.76
N GLY A 69 -7.90 -2.15 -1.56
CA GLY A 69 -8.81 -2.97 -0.74
C GLY A 69 -10.21 -3.12 -1.34
N ILE A 70 -10.74 -2.08 -2.01
CA ILE A 70 -12.00 -2.17 -2.78
C ILE A 70 -11.83 -3.19 -3.92
N SER A 71 -10.72 -3.12 -4.67
CA SER A 71 -10.44 -4.01 -5.81
C SER A 71 -10.39 -5.49 -5.38
N PHE A 72 -9.74 -5.78 -4.26
CA PHE A 72 -9.72 -7.14 -3.69
C PHE A 72 -11.08 -7.60 -3.17
N SER A 73 -11.97 -6.69 -2.77
CA SER A 73 -13.27 -7.00 -2.18
C SER A 73 -14.41 -7.17 -3.20
N LEU A 74 -14.18 -6.93 -4.51
CA LEU A 74 -15.21 -7.02 -5.56
C LEU A 74 -16.01 -8.33 -5.54
N LEU A 75 -15.33 -9.45 -5.35
CA LEU A 75 -15.94 -10.77 -5.33
C LEU A 75 -16.88 -10.97 -4.13
N ALA A 76 -16.54 -10.35 -3.00
CA ALA A 76 -17.38 -10.33 -1.81
C ALA A 76 -18.64 -9.48 -2.03
N TYR A 77 -18.52 -8.30 -2.66
CA TYR A 77 -19.69 -7.47 -2.97
C TYR A 77 -20.69 -8.16 -3.91
N ALA A 78 -20.20 -8.98 -4.83
CA ALA A 78 -21.06 -9.74 -5.72
C ALA A 78 -21.63 -11.03 -5.09
N GLY A 79 -21.29 -11.34 -3.84
CA GLY A 79 -21.68 -12.60 -3.19
C GLY A 79 -21.07 -13.84 -3.87
N LYS A 80 -19.94 -13.67 -4.58
CA LYS A 80 -19.24 -14.73 -5.31
C LYS A 80 -17.87 -15.07 -4.71
N ALA A 81 -17.55 -14.57 -3.52
CA ALA A 81 -16.31 -14.89 -2.82
C ALA A 81 -16.14 -16.40 -2.56
N VAL A 82 -17.26 -17.13 -2.39
CA VAL A 82 -17.31 -18.60 -2.22
C VAL A 82 -18.33 -19.17 -3.20
N GLY A 83 -18.20 -20.45 -3.53
CA GLY A 83 -19.18 -21.18 -4.35
C GLY A 83 -18.71 -21.31 -5.81
N PRO A 84 -19.63 -21.38 -6.79
CA PRO A 84 -19.26 -21.61 -8.19
C PRO A 84 -18.42 -20.46 -8.76
N GLU A 85 -17.79 -20.71 -9.90
CA GLU A 85 -16.97 -19.73 -10.59
C GLU A 85 -17.77 -18.44 -10.91
N PRO A 86 -17.21 -17.24 -10.67
CA PRO A 86 -17.87 -15.97 -11.01
C PRO A 86 -18.07 -15.81 -12.52
N SER A 87 -18.91 -14.87 -12.93
CA SER A 87 -19.06 -14.54 -14.34
C SER A 87 -17.74 -14.01 -14.93
N PHE A 88 -17.48 -14.35 -16.20
CA PHE A 88 -16.27 -13.95 -16.91
C PHE A 88 -16.00 -12.44 -16.81
N ALA A 89 -17.01 -11.59 -17.04
CA ALA A 89 -16.86 -10.14 -16.99
C ALA A 89 -16.43 -9.64 -15.61
N LEU A 90 -17.02 -10.18 -14.54
CA LEU A 90 -16.65 -9.81 -13.17
C LEU A 90 -15.22 -10.24 -12.87
N CYS A 91 -14.87 -11.47 -13.26
CA CYS A 91 -13.56 -12.05 -13.05
C CYS A 91 -12.47 -11.26 -13.79
N LEU A 92 -12.74 -10.88 -15.04
CA LEU A 92 -11.85 -10.06 -15.86
C LEU A 92 -11.65 -8.66 -15.28
N ILE A 93 -12.73 -8.00 -14.82
CA ILE A 93 -12.64 -6.68 -14.20
C ILE A 93 -11.78 -6.75 -12.93
N GLN A 94 -12.06 -7.72 -12.05
CA GLN A 94 -11.28 -7.88 -10.82
C GLN A 94 -9.81 -8.17 -11.14
N ALA A 95 -9.52 -9.14 -12.01
CA ALA A 95 -8.16 -9.49 -12.38
C ALA A 95 -7.41 -8.30 -13.00
N SER A 96 -8.06 -7.53 -13.88
CA SER A 96 -7.46 -6.36 -14.52
C SER A 96 -7.09 -5.28 -13.50
N LEU A 97 -7.99 -4.99 -12.56
CA LEU A 97 -7.71 -4.05 -11.46
C LEU A 97 -6.52 -4.52 -10.63
N LEU A 98 -6.53 -5.77 -10.18
CA LEU A 98 -5.50 -6.32 -9.31
C LEU A 98 -4.11 -6.34 -9.96
N TYR A 99 -4.03 -6.54 -11.27
CA TYR A 99 -2.76 -6.50 -12.00
C TYR A 99 -2.18 -5.09 -12.11
N GLY A 100 -3.01 -4.03 -12.02
CA GLY A 100 -2.52 -2.65 -11.90
C GLY A 100 -1.99 -2.29 -10.50
N MET A 101 -2.39 -3.03 -9.46
CA MET A 101 -2.10 -2.69 -8.06
C MET A 101 -0.61 -2.73 -7.69
N PRO A 102 0.20 -3.73 -8.11
CA PRO A 102 1.63 -3.74 -7.82
C PRO A 102 2.37 -2.52 -8.37
N ALA A 103 1.97 -2.02 -9.55
CA ALA A 103 2.60 -0.87 -10.17
C ALA A 103 2.26 0.44 -9.45
N ILE A 104 0.98 0.67 -9.13
CA ILE A 104 0.56 1.89 -8.44
C ILE A 104 1.07 1.97 -7.01
N THR A 105 1.07 0.85 -6.27
CA THR A 105 1.53 0.80 -4.87
C THR A 105 3.03 1.04 -4.77
N SER A 106 3.84 0.36 -5.60
CA SER A 106 5.30 0.54 -5.62
C SER A 106 5.70 1.96 -6.03
N LEU A 107 5.11 2.52 -7.09
CA LEU A 107 5.39 3.91 -7.50
C LEU A 107 4.95 4.94 -6.47
N THR A 108 3.79 4.74 -5.83
CA THR A 108 3.31 5.69 -4.81
C THR A 108 4.19 5.66 -3.57
N ALA A 109 4.65 4.48 -3.15
CA ALA A 109 5.64 4.34 -2.08
C ALA A 109 6.97 5.01 -2.46
N PHE A 110 7.47 4.76 -3.66
CA PHE A 110 8.68 5.40 -4.19
C PHE A 110 8.59 6.93 -4.12
N PHE A 111 7.49 7.51 -4.61
CA PHE A 111 7.31 8.97 -4.59
C PHE A 111 7.12 9.54 -3.19
N LEU A 112 6.50 8.80 -2.28
CA LEU A 112 6.43 9.22 -0.88
C LEU A 112 7.83 9.32 -0.26
N VAL A 113 8.66 8.29 -0.43
CA VAL A 113 10.04 8.26 0.08
C VAL A 113 10.87 9.35 -0.60
N LEU A 114 10.76 9.48 -1.92
CA LEU A 114 11.45 10.53 -2.67
C LEU A 114 11.06 11.90 -2.13
N GLN A 115 9.78 12.17 -1.85
CA GLN A 115 9.35 13.44 -1.28
C GLN A 115 10.03 13.71 0.06
N MET A 116 10.18 12.69 0.90
CA MET A 116 10.82 12.83 2.21
C MET A 116 12.32 13.09 2.11
N LEU A 117 12.99 12.43 1.17
CA LEU A 117 14.44 12.55 0.98
C LEU A 117 14.85 13.99 0.60
N LEU A 118 14.06 14.70 -0.20
CA LEU A 118 14.46 16.00 -0.76
C LEU A 118 14.65 17.10 0.28
N PRO A 119 13.69 17.39 1.17
CA PRO A 119 13.89 18.40 2.21
C PRO A 119 15.02 17.99 3.16
N ILE A 120 15.14 16.70 3.50
CA ILE A 120 16.22 16.19 4.35
C ILE A 120 17.58 16.42 3.70
N ARG A 121 17.71 16.08 2.41
CA ARG A 121 18.93 16.28 1.62
C ARG A 121 19.28 17.75 1.51
N ALA A 122 18.32 18.59 1.14
CA ALA A 122 18.56 20.03 1.01
C ALA A 122 19.02 20.64 2.33
N ALA A 123 18.40 20.24 3.44
CA ALA A 123 18.79 20.71 4.75
C ALA A 123 20.16 20.17 5.23
N PHE A 124 20.54 18.95 4.84
CA PHE A 124 21.88 18.41 5.09
C PHE A 124 22.97 19.20 4.33
N TYR A 125 22.71 19.55 3.08
CA TYR A 125 23.64 20.32 2.24
C TYR A 125 23.50 21.85 2.39
N LYS A 126 22.68 22.33 3.34
CA LYS A 126 22.39 23.76 3.57
C LYS A 126 21.91 24.50 2.30
N GLN A 127 21.18 23.80 1.45
CA GLN A 127 20.57 24.34 0.23
C GLN A 127 19.17 24.88 0.54
N ALA A 128 18.78 25.97 -0.12
CA ALA A 128 17.41 26.45 -0.06
C ALA A 128 16.48 25.43 -0.76
N TYR A 129 15.47 24.94 -0.04
CA TYR A 129 14.43 24.07 -0.59
C TYR A 129 13.10 24.80 -0.51
N ARG A 130 12.54 25.14 -1.67
CA ARG A 130 11.20 25.71 -1.81
C ARG A 130 10.31 24.71 -2.54
N GLU A 131 9.35 24.15 -1.80
CA GLU A 131 8.35 23.23 -2.37
C GLU A 131 7.50 23.91 -3.46
N GLN A 132 7.24 25.22 -3.31
CA GLN A 132 6.41 26.01 -4.23
C GLN A 132 6.95 26.10 -5.65
N ASP A 133 8.27 25.98 -5.83
CA ASP A 133 8.91 26.11 -7.16
C ASP A 133 8.75 24.85 -8.02
N HIS A 134 8.17 23.77 -7.48
CA HIS A 134 8.20 22.43 -8.08
C HIS A 134 6.80 21.84 -8.32
N PHE A 135 5.83 22.65 -8.73
CA PHE A 135 4.45 22.19 -9.03
C PHE A 135 4.40 21.05 -10.06
N MET A 136 5.20 21.13 -11.14
CA MET A 136 5.28 20.06 -12.15
C MET A 136 5.71 18.72 -11.54
N ARG A 137 6.66 18.77 -10.61
CA ARG A 137 7.14 17.57 -9.90
C ARG A 137 6.03 16.95 -9.07
N LEU A 138 5.26 17.75 -8.36
CA LEU A 138 4.12 17.26 -7.57
C LEU A 138 3.12 16.50 -8.45
N TRP A 139 2.75 17.07 -9.60
CA TRP A 139 1.86 16.41 -10.55
C TRP A 139 2.43 15.10 -11.07
N VAL A 140 3.71 15.05 -11.42
CA VAL A 140 4.37 13.80 -11.83
C VAL A 140 4.29 12.76 -10.72
N MET A 141 4.60 13.13 -9.47
CA MET A 141 4.60 12.23 -8.32
C MET A 141 3.21 11.68 -7.97
N VAL A 142 2.14 12.42 -8.29
CA VAL A 142 0.76 12.01 -8.02
C VAL A 142 0.13 11.28 -9.21
N VAL A 143 0.31 11.77 -10.44
CA VAL A 143 -0.39 11.25 -11.63
C VAL A 143 0.29 10.04 -12.25
N LEU A 144 1.63 9.99 -12.26
CA LEU A 144 2.38 8.91 -12.90
C LEU A 144 2.02 7.52 -12.35
N PRO A 145 1.84 7.30 -11.03
CA PRO A 145 1.37 6.02 -10.50
C PRO A 145 0.05 5.54 -11.14
N TYR A 146 -0.92 6.42 -11.35
CA TYR A 146 -2.21 6.06 -11.96
C TYR A 146 -2.08 5.81 -13.46
N ALA A 147 -1.26 6.59 -14.17
CA ALA A 147 -1.03 6.37 -15.60
C ALA A 147 -0.45 4.97 -15.87
N VAL A 148 0.55 4.56 -15.08
CA VAL A 148 1.15 3.23 -15.18
C VAL A 148 0.16 2.15 -14.72
N CYS A 149 -0.65 2.40 -13.69
CA CYS A 149 -1.72 1.50 -13.27
C CYS A 149 -2.71 1.21 -14.40
N ILE A 150 -3.21 2.27 -15.05
CA ILE A 150 -4.17 2.17 -16.16
C ILE A 150 -3.57 1.39 -17.33
N LEU A 151 -2.28 1.60 -17.63
CA LEU A 151 -1.58 0.84 -18.67
C LEU A 151 -1.64 -0.67 -18.39
N PHE A 152 -1.33 -1.10 -17.15
CA PHE A 152 -1.39 -2.52 -16.79
C PHE A 152 -2.83 -3.06 -16.72
N ILE A 153 -3.79 -2.26 -16.25
CA ILE A 153 -5.22 -2.62 -16.27
C ILE A 153 -5.68 -2.89 -17.70
N VAL A 154 -5.42 -1.96 -18.63
CA VAL A 154 -5.81 -2.08 -20.05
C VAL A 154 -5.11 -3.27 -20.71
N THR A 155 -3.82 -3.45 -20.45
CA THR A 155 -3.07 -4.60 -21.00
C THR A 155 -3.64 -5.92 -20.50
N THR A 156 -3.97 -6.02 -19.21
CA THR A 156 -4.55 -7.23 -18.61
C THR A 156 -5.96 -7.49 -19.15
N ALA A 157 -6.78 -6.45 -19.28
CA ALA A 157 -8.11 -6.55 -19.85
C ALA A 157 -8.07 -7.02 -21.30
N PHE A 158 -7.14 -6.49 -22.10
CA PHE A 158 -6.95 -6.91 -23.49
C PHE A 158 -6.49 -8.38 -23.60
N VAL A 159 -5.47 -8.77 -22.84
CA VAL A 159 -4.94 -10.15 -22.83
C VAL A 159 -5.99 -11.15 -22.36
N GLY A 160 -6.73 -10.81 -21.29
CA GLY A 160 -7.80 -11.63 -20.74
C GLY A 160 -9.02 -11.73 -21.65
N ALA A 161 -9.41 -10.63 -22.31
CA ALA A 161 -10.50 -10.64 -23.30
C ALA A 161 -10.16 -11.45 -24.55
N ALA A 162 -8.90 -11.40 -25.00
CA ALA A 162 -8.41 -12.20 -26.13
C ALA A 162 -8.31 -13.70 -25.80
N ASN A 163 -8.24 -14.08 -24.52
CA ASN A 163 -8.09 -15.48 -24.09
C ASN A 163 -9.04 -15.82 -22.92
N PRO A 164 -10.36 -15.93 -23.15
CA PRO A 164 -11.32 -16.09 -22.06
C PRO A 164 -11.08 -17.32 -21.17
N SER A 165 -10.56 -18.41 -21.74
CA SER A 165 -10.23 -19.64 -21.02
C SER A 165 -9.09 -19.50 -20.01
N LYS A 166 -8.31 -18.41 -20.10
CA LYS A 166 -7.19 -18.12 -19.18
C LYS A 166 -7.59 -17.22 -18.02
N VAL A 167 -8.84 -16.78 -17.96
CA VAL A 167 -9.37 -15.94 -16.88
C VAL A 167 -10.20 -16.81 -15.97
N ASN A 168 -9.69 -17.11 -14.78
CA ASN A 168 -10.40 -17.92 -13.80
C ASN A 168 -10.00 -17.54 -12.38
N ARG A 169 -10.79 -18.03 -11.42
CA ARG A 169 -10.45 -17.98 -10.00
C ARG A 169 -9.64 -19.19 -9.56
N ASP A 170 -9.75 -20.33 -10.22
CA ASP A 170 -9.18 -21.58 -9.72
C ASP A 170 -7.65 -21.52 -9.49
N HIS A 171 -6.94 -20.66 -10.22
CA HIS A 171 -5.51 -20.43 -9.98
C HIS A 171 -5.21 -19.67 -8.67
N ARG A 172 -6.14 -18.85 -8.16
CA ARG A 172 -5.95 -17.99 -6.99
C ARG A 172 -7.18 -18.09 -6.08
N PHE A 173 -6.99 -18.68 -4.90
CA PHE A 173 -8.10 -18.97 -3.98
C PHE A 173 -8.93 -17.75 -3.57
N PHE A 174 -8.31 -16.56 -3.46
CA PHE A 174 -8.95 -15.34 -2.94
C PHE A 174 -9.58 -14.43 -4.00
N TYR A 175 -9.10 -14.46 -5.25
CA TYR A 175 -9.48 -13.48 -6.28
C TYR A 175 -9.24 -14.03 -7.70
N CYS A 176 -9.83 -13.39 -8.70
CA CYS A 176 -9.63 -13.75 -10.10
C CYS A 176 -8.27 -13.37 -10.67
N SER A 177 -7.72 -14.19 -11.55
CA SER A 177 -6.43 -13.95 -12.20
C SER A 177 -6.43 -14.29 -13.69
N VAL A 178 -5.52 -13.69 -14.45
CA VAL A 178 -5.31 -13.99 -15.87
C VAL A 178 -4.02 -14.79 -16.02
N ARG A 179 -4.11 -16.01 -16.53
CA ARG A 179 -2.94 -16.88 -16.72
C ARG A 179 -2.10 -16.38 -17.90
N SER A 180 -1.05 -15.63 -17.63
CA SER A 180 -0.09 -15.17 -18.64
C SER A 180 1.28 -14.92 -18.01
N ASP A 181 2.23 -15.81 -18.28
CA ASP A 181 3.58 -15.76 -17.69
C ASP A 181 4.27 -14.44 -18.04
N GLY A 182 4.25 -14.03 -19.32
CA GLY A 182 4.87 -12.76 -19.74
C GLY A 182 4.26 -11.50 -19.11
N LEU A 183 2.95 -11.50 -18.82
CA LEU A 183 2.29 -10.38 -18.13
C LEU A 183 2.68 -10.33 -16.65
N ILE A 184 2.67 -11.50 -16.00
CA ILE A 184 3.04 -11.64 -14.59
C ILE A 184 4.52 -11.28 -14.40
N ASP A 185 5.40 -11.78 -15.27
CA ASP A 185 6.84 -11.49 -15.24
C ASP A 185 7.13 -10.01 -15.42
N ALA A 186 6.47 -9.34 -16.39
CA ALA A 186 6.63 -7.91 -16.61
C ALA A 186 6.20 -7.08 -15.39
N LEU A 187 5.08 -7.45 -14.76
CA LEU A 187 4.57 -6.80 -13.55
C LEU A 187 5.52 -6.97 -12.37
N ILE A 188 5.93 -8.21 -12.11
CA ILE A 188 6.83 -8.56 -11.01
C ILE A 188 8.17 -7.85 -11.19
N LEU A 189 8.75 -7.88 -12.39
CA LEU A 189 10.01 -7.21 -12.70
C LEU A 189 9.90 -5.70 -12.47
N PHE A 190 8.83 -5.07 -12.99
CA PHE A 190 8.59 -3.64 -12.80
C PHE A 190 8.49 -3.28 -11.32
N SER A 191 7.62 -3.97 -10.58
CA SER A 191 7.42 -3.72 -9.15
C SER A 191 8.68 -4.00 -8.32
N ALA A 192 9.46 -5.03 -8.66
CA ALA A 192 10.72 -5.35 -8.00
C ALA A 192 11.77 -4.25 -8.20
N VAL A 193 11.94 -3.75 -9.42
CA VAL A 193 12.87 -2.66 -9.73
C VAL A 193 12.49 -1.39 -8.97
N VAL A 194 11.22 -0.99 -9.00
CA VAL A 194 10.75 0.22 -8.30
C VAL A 194 10.87 0.08 -6.78
N SER A 195 10.55 -1.10 -6.23
CA SER A 195 10.65 -1.35 -4.78
C SER A 195 12.10 -1.39 -4.31
N PHE A 196 13.00 -1.97 -5.10
CA PHE A 196 14.45 -1.93 -4.82
C PHE A 196 14.98 -0.49 -4.83
N ALA A 197 14.59 0.32 -5.82
CA ALA A 197 14.94 1.73 -5.85
C ALA A 197 14.39 2.49 -4.63
N THR A 198 13.17 2.15 -4.19
CA THR A 198 12.56 2.71 -2.98
C THR A 198 13.40 2.41 -1.75
N LEU A 199 13.81 1.14 -1.54
CA LEU A 199 14.65 0.74 -0.41
C LEU A 199 16.00 1.48 -0.39
N VAL A 200 16.64 1.64 -1.56
CA VAL A 200 17.89 2.41 -1.66
C VAL A 200 17.67 3.85 -1.20
N LEU A 201 16.57 4.49 -1.62
CA LEU A 201 16.23 5.84 -1.19
C LEU A 201 15.87 5.92 0.30
N GLU A 202 15.21 4.92 0.86
CA GLU A 202 14.88 4.85 2.29
C GLU A 202 16.12 4.75 3.16
N VAL A 203 17.02 3.80 2.84
CA VAL A 203 18.30 3.64 3.53
C VAL A 203 19.11 4.94 3.44
N TRP A 204 19.14 5.57 2.27
CA TRP A 204 19.82 6.85 2.10
C TRP A 204 19.18 7.96 2.95
N THR A 205 17.85 8.04 2.98
CA THR A 205 17.11 9.01 3.79
C THR A 205 17.46 8.86 5.26
N VAL A 206 17.46 7.64 5.78
CA VAL A 206 17.80 7.33 7.18
C VAL A 206 19.26 7.68 7.49
N VAL A 207 20.19 7.35 6.60
CA VAL A 207 21.61 7.68 6.78
C VAL A 207 21.84 9.19 6.83
N LEU A 208 21.24 9.95 5.92
CA LEU A 208 21.34 11.42 5.94
C LEU A 208 20.70 12.02 7.19
N PHE A 209 19.53 11.51 7.56
CA PHE A 209 18.83 11.94 8.77
C PHE A 209 19.69 11.68 10.02
N TYR A 210 20.24 10.47 10.16
CA TYR A 210 21.09 10.08 11.29
C TYR A 210 22.39 10.88 11.36
N LYS A 211 23.05 11.12 10.21
CA LYS A 211 24.26 11.97 10.14
C LYS A 211 23.95 13.42 10.54
N ARG A 212 22.82 13.97 10.10
CA ARG A 212 22.39 15.31 10.49
C ARG A 212 22.10 15.39 11.98
N TRP A 213 21.35 14.43 12.50
CA TRP A 213 21.01 14.31 13.91
C TRP A 213 22.26 14.30 14.80
N THR A 214 23.21 13.40 14.49
CA THR A 214 24.48 13.30 15.24
C THR A 214 25.34 14.57 15.13
N SER A 215 25.29 15.28 14.00
CA SER A 215 25.98 16.57 13.84
C SER A 215 25.33 17.69 14.66
N ILE A 216 24.00 17.71 14.79
CA ILE A 216 23.28 18.72 15.58
C ILE A 216 23.48 18.47 17.08
N GLN A 217 23.40 17.21 17.53
CA GLN A 217 23.61 16.84 18.93
C GLN A 217 25.02 17.17 19.44
N ARG A 218 26.02 17.21 18.55
CA ARG A 218 27.39 17.59 18.91
C ARG A 218 27.60 19.11 19.01
N GLY A 219 26.67 19.94 18.53
CA GLY A 219 26.87 21.38 18.35
C GLY A 219 26.02 22.31 19.24
N SER A 220 24.91 21.86 19.82
CA SER A 220 24.08 22.67 20.73
C SER A 220 23.09 21.82 21.53
N CYS A 221 22.70 22.33 22.70
CA CYS A 221 21.53 21.94 23.49
C CYS A 221 20.23 22.24 22.71
N GLY A 222 20.06 21.58 21.56
CA GLY A 222 18.91 21.71 20.69
C GLY A 222 17.97 20.55 20.94
N VAL A 223 16.84 20.85 21.56
CA VAL A 223 15.67 19.97 21.73
C VAL A 223 15.07 19.65 20.35
N PHE A 224 15.82 19.00 19.47
CA PHE A 224 15.20 18.22 18.41
C PHE A 224 14.62 17.00 19.10
N THR A 225 13.32 17.01 19.30
CA THR A 225 12.60 16.02 20.11
C THR A 225 12.72 14.66 19.45
N LEU A 226 12.87 13.60 20.26
CA LEU A 226 12.79 12.20 19.84
C LEU A 226 11.54 11.92 18.95
N ALA A 227 10.51 12.75 19.09
CA ALA A 227 9.28 12.75 18.29
C ALA A 227 9.48 13.01 16.78
N GLU A 228 10.55 13.68 16.34
CA GLU A 228 10.80 13.91 14.91
C GLU A 228 11.45 12.71 14.19
N LEU A 229 12.05 11.77 14.94
CA LEU A 229 12.60 10.50 14.44
C LEU A 229 11.52 9.44 14.18
N ASP A 230 10.34 9.61 14.78
CA ASP A 230 9.26 8.63 14.74
C ASP A 230 8.71 8.45 13.32
N LEU A 231 8.53 9.55 12.57
CA LEU A 231 7.97 9.52 11.22
C LEU A 231 8.92 8.83 10.19
N PRO A 232 10.22 9.15 10.10
CA PRO A 232 11.15 8.44 9.22
C PRO A 232 11.29 6.94 9.52
N LEU A 233 11.37 6.55 10.81
CA LEU A 233 11.49 5.14 11.22
C LEU A 233 10.23 4.32 10.87
N ARG A 234 9.06 4.93 11.05
CA ARG A 234 7.77 4.37 10.66
C ARG A 234 7.68 4.11 9.16
N ILE A 235 8.19 5.03 8.37
CA ILE A 235 8.20 4.90 6.90
C ILE A 235 9.20 3.84 6.46
N LEU A 236 10.38 3.78 7.08
CA LEU A 236 11.33 2.70 6.86
C LEU A 236 10.71 1.32 7.18
N SER A 237 9.96 1.22 8.28
CA SER A 237 9.27 -0.02 8.65
C SER A 237 8.26 -0.44 7.57
N PHE A 238 7.52 0.52 7.02
CA PHE A 238 6.59 0.27 5.92
C PHE A 238 7.30 -0.15 4.64
N GLY A 239 8.41 0.51 4.29
CA GLY A 239 9.20 0.19 3.11
C GLY A 239 9.86 -1.18 3.15
N ILE A 240 10.48 -1.54 4.28
CA ILE A 240 11.01 -2.89 4.51
C ILE A 240 9.90 -3.93 4.32
N TYR A 241 8.72 -3.66 4.87
CA TYR A 241 7.58 -4.53 4.72
C TYR A 241 7.15 -4.71 3.24
N LEU A 242 7.15 -3.63 2.44
CA LEU A 242 6.85 -3.73 1.00
C LEU A 242 7.87 -4.58 0.25
N VAL A 243 9.16 -4.42 0.56
CA VAL A 243 10.22 -5.24 -0.06
C VAL A 243 10.10 -6.70 0.32
N LEU A 244 9.79 -7.00 1.59
CA LEU A 244 9.53 -8.37 2.04
C LEU A 244 8.33 -8.96 1.31
N SER A 245 7.26 -8.20 1.12
CA SER A 245 6.07 -8.63 0.38
C SER A 245 6.40 -8.99 -1.07
N VAL A 246 7.14 -8.13 -1.79
CA VAL A 246 7.57 -8.39 -3.17
C VAL A 246 8.52 -9.59 -3.25
N SER A 247 9.45 -9.71 -2.31
CA SER A 247 10.41 -10.82 -2.25
C SER A 247 9.69 -12.17 -2.05
N LEU A 248 8.68 -12.21 -1.18
CA LEU A 248 7.87 -13.41 -0.98
C LEU A 248 7.00 -13.74 -2.22
N GLY A 249 6.52 -12.72 -2.93
CA GLY A 249 5.87 -12.91 -4.23
C GLY A 249 6.79 -13.56 -5.26
N LEU A 250 8.02 -13.06 -5.38
CA LEU A 250 9.07 -13.61 -6.27
C LEU A 250 9.42 -15.06 -5.91
N LEU A 251 9.57 -15.34 -4.62
CA LEU A 251 9.88 -16.69 -4.13
C LEU A 251 8.73 -17.65 -4.42
N SER A 252 7.47 -17.23 -4.22
CA SER A 252 6.30 -18.08 -4.52
C SER A 252 6.23 -18.46 -6.00
N VAL A 253 6.53 -17.52 -6.90
CA VAL A 253 6.61 -17.80 -8.35
C VAL A 253 7.77 -18.75 -8.69
N SER A 254 8.95 -18.49 -8.12
CA SER A 254 10.17 -19.24 -8.47
C SER A 254 10.21 -20.66 -7.89
N SER A 255 9.63 -20.85 -6.71
CA SER A 255 9.68 -22.14 -5.99
C SER A 255 8.48 -23.04 -6.27
N SER A 256 7.53 -22.62 -7.12
CA SER A 256 6.23 -23.29 -7.28
C SER A 256 5.53 -23.57 -5.94
N ALA A 257 5.89 -22.83 -4.89
CA ALA A 257 5.34 -23.00 -3.56
C ALA A 257 3.97 -22.33 -3.50
N GLU A 258 2.94 -23.17 -3.48
CA GLU A 258 1.53 -22.82 -3.37
C GLU A 258 1.22 -22.33 -1.94
N SER A 259 1.61 -21.10 -1.62
CA SER A 259 1.39 -20.52 -0.29
C SER A 259 0.37 -19.37 -0.34
N PRO A 260 -0.64 -19.33 0.55
CA PRO A 260 -1.54 -18.18 0.70
C PRO A 260 -0.88 -16.99 1.40
N VAL A 261 0.35 -17.15 1.93
CA VAL A 261 1.05 -16.14 2.73
C VAL A 261 1.27 -14.82 2.00
N PRO A 262 1.74 -14.78 0.73
CA PRO A 262 1.96 -13.51 0.03
C PRO A 262 0.68 -12.71 -0.14
N ASP A 263 -0.45 -13.38 -0.40
CA ASP A 263 -1.76 -12.74 -0.58
C ASP A 263 -2.28 -12.17 0.75
N LEU A 264 -2.11 -12.89 1.86
CA LEU A 264 -2.44 -12.40 3.21
C LEU A 264 -1.55 -11.25 3.64
N MET A 265 -0.26 -11.29 3.29
CA MET A 265 0.64 -10.18 3.51
C MET A 265 0.14 -8.95 2.76
N ILE A 266 -0.09 -9.02 1.46
CA ILE A 266 -0.61 -7.87 0.68
C ILE A 266 -1.90 -7.32 1.30
N ALA A 267 -2.83 -8.18 1.73
CA ALA A 267 -4.07 -7.78 2.40
C ALA A 267 -3.83 -7.00 3.71
N SER A 268 -2.79 -7.34 4.47
CA SER A 268 -2.44 -6.67 5.73
C SER A 268 -1.81 -5.28 5.55
N ALA A 269 -1.39 -4.92 4.34
CA ALA A 269 -0.65 -3.68 4.07
C ALA A 269 -1.46 -2.42 4.41
N GLY A 270 -2.75 -2.40 4.09
CA GLY A 270 -3.65 -1.28 4.44
C GLY A 270 -3.80 -1.12 5.95
N THR A 271 -3.91 -2.24 6.68
CA THR A 271 -3.95 -2.26 8.15
C THR A 271 -2.64 -1.73 8.74
N LEU A 272 -1.49 -2.16 8.19
CA LEU A 272 -0.19 -1.68 8.63
C LEU A 272 -0.05 -0.16 8.41
N LEU A 273 -0.52 0.37 7.28
CA LEU A 273 -0.56 1.82 7.05
C LEU A 273 -1.36 2.56 8.11
N ILE A 274 -2.54 2.04 8.48
CA ILE A 274 -3.36 2.63 9.53
C ILE A 274 -2.62 2.64 10.86
N PHE A 275 -1.93 1.55 11.22
CA PHE A 275 -1.15 1.52 12.46
C PHE A 275 0.06 2.46 12.41
N ILE A 276 0.83 2.44 11.33
CA ILE A 276 2.05 3.23 11.18
C ILE A 276 1.73 4.74 11.16
N PHE A 277 0.70 5.15 10.44
CA PHE A 277 0.39 6.58 10.28
C PHE A 277 -0.72 7.06 11.20
N GLY A 278 -1.73 6.24 11.47
CA GLY A 278 -2.85 6.60 12.36
C GLY A 278 -2.46 6.74 13.83
N THR A 279 -1.39 6.07 14.28
CA THR A 279 -0.90 6.21 15.67
C THR A 279 0.04 7.41 15.88
N GLN A 280 0.13 8.32 14.91
CA GLN A 280 0.94 9.52 15.08
C GLN A 280 0.26 10.50 16.05
N PRO A 281 1.00 11.14 16.98
CA PRO A 281 0.41 11.96 18.04
C PRO A 281 -0.43 13.14 17.55
N ASP A 282 -0.13 13.68 16.37
CA ASP A 282 -0.89 14.76 15.75
C ASP A 282 -2.24 14.25 15.21
N ILE A 283 -2.25 13.06 14.60
CA ILE A 283 -3.47 12.41 14.11
C ILE A 283 -4.35 11.95 15.28
N LEU A 284 -3.77 11.33 16.30
CA LEU A 284 -4.50 10.93 17.51
C LEU A 284 -5.12 12.14 18.24
N ARG A 285 -4.38 13.27 18.32
CA ARG A 285 -4.94 14.52 18.88
C ARG A 285 -6.05 15.10 18.02
N ALA A 286 -5.98 14.98 16.70
CA ALA A 286 -7.05 15.42 15.81
C ALA A 286 -8.30 14.54 15.93
N LEU A 287 -8.13 13.22 16.07
CA LEU A 287 -9.24 12.27 16.29
C LEU A 287 -9.87 12.42 17.67
N CYS A 288 -9.06 12.63 18.70
CA CYS A 288 -9.50 12.86 20.08
C CYS A 288 -9.86 14.33 20.35
N PHE A 289 -10.45 15.06 19.39
CA PHE A 289 -10.79 16.48 19.52
C PHE A 289 -11.73 16.82 20.71
N TRP A 290 -12.31 15.79 21.32
CA TRP A 290 -13.24 15.86 22.45
C TRP A 290 -12.51 15.91 23.79
N LYS A 291 -11.24 15.49 23.83
CA LYS A 291 -10.42 15.58 25.04
C LYS A 291 -9.83 16.97 25.11
N LYS A 292 -10.56 17.88 25.78
CA LYS A 292 -10.11 19.23 26.12
C LYS A 292 -8.73 19.10 26.78
N GLU A 293 -7.71 19.77 26.24
CA GLU A 293 -6.42 19.91 26.92
C GLU A 293 -6.73 20.53 28.29
N GLY A 294 -6.56 19.72 29.34
CA GLY A 294 -6.63 20.20 30.70
C GLY A 294 -5.60 21.31 30.83
N ASP A 295 -6.07 22.42 31.38
CA ASP A 295 -5.32 23.63 31.65
C ASP A 295 -4.06 23.26 32.47
N ALA A 296 -2.93 23.13 31.77
CA ALA A 296 -1.61 23.02 32.35
C ALA A 296 -0.79 24.23 31.85
N ARG A 297 -1.33 25.43 32.11
CA ARG A 297 -0.59 26.68 32.18
C ARG A 297 -0.82 27.26 33.55
N ASP A 298 0.00 26.83 34.51
CA ASP A 298 0.52 27.67 35.60
C ASP A 298 1.29 26.79 36.57
N THR A 299 2.50 26.41 36.15
CA THR A 299 3.70 26.31 36.99
C THR A 299 4.81 25.73 36.14
N ASP A 300 5.63 26.60 35.54
CA ASP A 300 7.09 26.41 35.49
C ASP A 300 7.68 27.75 35.04
N ASP A 301 7.80 28.60 36.04
CA ASP A 301 8.72 29.71 36.11
C ASP A 301 10.16 29.18 35.98
N VAL A 302 11.03 30.01 35.36
CA VAL A 302 12.51 29.92 35.37
C VAL A 302 13.17 28.89 34.44
N GLN A 303 13.69 29.35 33.30
CA GLN A 303 15.15 29.39 33.07
C GLN A 303 15.44 30.23 31.80
N SER A 304 15.63 31.54 31.99
CA SER A 304 16.40 32.37 31.06
C SER A 304 17.85 31.86 31.04
N CYS A 305 18.34 31.47 29.86
CA CYS A 305 19.76 31.18 29.66
C CYS A 305 20.50 32.42 29.11
N PRO A 306 21.77 32.62 29.50
CA PRO A 306 22.63 33.72 29.06
C PRO A 306 23.07 33.63 27.60
#